data_AF-T0J1X9-F1
#
_entry.id   AF-T0J1X9-F1
#
_cell.length_a   1.000
_cell.length_b   1.000
_cell.length_c   1.000
_cell.angle_alpha   90.00
_cell.angle_beta   90.00
_cell.angle_gamma   90.00
#
_symmetry.space_group_name_H-M   'P 1'
#
loop_
_entity.id
_entity.type
_entity.pdbx_description
1 polymer ?
#
loop_
_entity_poly.entity_id
_entity_poly.type
_entity_poly.pdbx_seq_one_letter_code
_entity_poly.pdbx_strand_id
1 'polypeptide(L)'
;MTEPSFDLATVMATYGGSDGKRTLALFEELQARGPIGIVALNLFRACKNSERAKTYRGGIRGRGSYRSMAYDRKGWAIDNLCSVLAEHAEALEIAWGWGVDCDTTGFNQVLYVEIATGQVSFHSPRRGAGPDYAGEWDGVRGQASTRICCFVADILKFAPEVALG
;
A
#
# COMPACT_ATOMS: atom_id res chain seq x y z
N MET A 1 1.17 5.93 -29.69
CA MET A 1 0.46 5.16 -28.65
C MET A 1 0.09 6.16 -27.59
N THR A 2 -1.19 6.36 -27.32
CA THR A 2 -1.66 7.17 -26.20
C THR A 2 -1.24 6.48 -24.92
N GLU A 3 -0.50 7.16 -24.05
CA GLU A 3 -0.16 6.61 -22.74
C GLU A 3 -1.45 6.28 -21.98
N PRO A 4 -1.50 5.13 -21.29
CA PRO A 4 -2.67 4.78 -20.49
C PRO A 4 -2.85 5.81 -19.37
N SER A 5 -3.88 6.64 -19.47
CA SER A 5 -4.28 7.53 -18.36
C SER A 5 -4.97 6.71 -17.28
N PHE A 6 -4.41 6.72 -16.07
CA PHE A 6 -4.98 6.07 -14.90
C PHE A 6 -5.88 7.05 -14.13
N ASP A 7 -7.13 7.16 -14.56
CA ASP A 7 -8.17 7.79 -13.74
C ASP A 7 -8.59 6.89 -12.56
N LEU A 8 -9.40 7.42 -11.64
CA LEU A 8 -9.86 6.68 -10.46
C LEU A 8 -10.58 5.39 -10.84
N ALA A 9 -11.44 5.41 -11.87
CA ALA A 9 -12.14 4.22 -12.34
C ALA A 9 -11.16 3.14 -12.82
N THR A 10 -10.10 3.54 -13.53
CA THR A 10 -9.05 2.66 -14.03
C THR A 10 -8.21 2.09 -12.89
N VAL A 11 -7.89 2.89 -11.86
CA VAL A 11 -7.18 2.45 -10.65
C VAL A 11 -8.02 1.45 -9.87
N MET A 12 -9.31 1.74 -9.62
CA MET A 12 -10.22 0.82 -8.92
C MET A 12 -10.43 -0.49 -9.70
N ALA A 13 -10.58 -0.42 -11.02
CA ALA A 13 -10.66 -1.62 -11.87
C ALA A 13 -9.36 -2.45 -11.79
N THR A 14 -8.20 -1.80 -11.74
CA THR A 14 -6.90 -2.47 -11.58
C THR A 14 -6.79 -3.08 -10.18
N TYR A 15 -7.32 -2.42 -9.15
CA TYR A 15 -7.34 -2.89 -7.77
C TYR A 15 -8.22 -4.13 -7.59
N GLY A 16 -9.44 -4.12 -8.14
CA GLY A 16 -10.35 -5.27 -8.07
C GLY A 16 -9.99 -6.42 -9.02
N GLY A 17 -9.39 -6.09 -10.17
CA GLY A 17 -9.08 -7.06 -11.23
C GLY A 17 -7.84 -7.92 -10.98
N SER A 18 -7.60 -8.87 -11.89
CA SER A 18 -6.45 -9.81 -11.89
C SER A 18 -5.54 -9.68 -13.12
N ASP A 19 -5.61 -8.55 -13.82
CA ASP A 19 -4.72 -8.26 -14.93
C ASP A 19 -3.33 -7.85 -14.41
N GLY A 20 -2.38 -8.79 -14.49
CA GLY A 20 -1.00 -8.58 -14.07
C GLY A 20 -0.27 -7.52 -14.92
N LYS A 21 -0.53 -7.46 -16.24
CA LYS A 21 0.12 -6.47 -17.11
C LYS A 21 -0.33 -5.06 -16.76
N ARG A 22 -1.64 -4.88 -16.56
CA ARG A 22 -2.20 -3.59 -16.12
C ARG A 22 -1.71 -3.17 -14.74
N THR A 23 -1.56 -4.13 -13.83
CA THR A 23 -1.01 -3.86 -12.49
C THR A 23 0.46 -3.42 -12.57
N LEU A 24 1.26 -4.06 -13.42
CA LEU A 24 2.66 -3.67 -13.62
C LEU A 24 2.78 -2.28 -14.27
N ALA A 25 1.97 -1.99 -15.29
CA ALA A 25 1.94 -0.66 -15.91
C ALA A 25 1.58 0.44 -14.89
N LEU A 26 0.60 0.19 -14.00
CA LEU A 26 0.29 1.13 -12.91
C LEU A 26 1.48 1.33 -11.96
N PHE A 27 2.23 0.28 -11.67
CA PHE A 27 3.41 0.37 -10.80
C PHE A 27 4.57 1.12 -11.45
N GLU A 28 4.75 1.00 -12.77
CA GLU A 28 5.74 1.77 -13.52
C GLU A 28 5.38 3.26 -13.51
N GLU A 29 4.11 3.60 -13.79
CA GLU A 29 3.60 4.97 -13.73
C GLU A 29 3.75 5.61 -12.36
N LEU A 30 3.47 4.85 -11.30
CA LEU A 30 3.64 5.34 -9.92
C LEU A 30 5.12 5.56 -9.60
N GLN A 31 6.02 4.65 -9.97
CA GLN A 31 7.45 4.84 -9.72
C GLN A 31 8.01 6.08 -10.41
N ALA A 32 7.48 6.44 -11.59
CA ALA A 32 7.85 7.67 -12.29
C ALA A 32 7.46 8.97 -11.54
N ARG A 33 6.67 8.88 -10.46
CA ARG A 33 6.29 10.02 -9.59
C ARG A 33 7.20 10.19 -8.38
N GLY A 34 8.39 9.57 -8.41
CA GLY A 34 9.37 9.71 -7.34
C GLY A 34 8.90 9.09 -6.01
N PRO A 35 9.40 9.59 -4.87
CA PRO A 35 9.14 9.01 -3.55
C PRO A 35 7.66 8.85 -3.20
N ILE A 36 6.82 9.86 -3.50
CA ILE A 36 5.38 9.79 -3.21
C ILE A 36 4.68 8.68 -4.01
N GLY A 37 5.14 8.46 -5.24
CA GLY A 37 4.67 7.39 -6.09
C GLY A 37 5.07 6.00 -5.57
N ILE A 38 6.27 5.86 -5.04
CA ILE A 38 6.74 4.62 -4.39
C ILE A 38 5.94 4.32 -3.11
N VAL A 39 5.58 5.34 -2.33
CA VAL A 39 4.67 5.21 -1.18
C VAL A 39 3.30 4.69 -1.64
N ALA A 40 2.68 5.35 -2.62
CA ALA A 40 1.39 4.95 -3.17
C ALA A 40 1.38 3.52 -3.74
N LEU A 41 2.44 3.14 -4.46
CA LEU A 41 2.62 1.80 -5.00
C LEU A 41 2.61 0.76 -3.88
N ASN A 42 3.39 0.97 -2.81
CA ASN A 42 3.48 -0.02 -1.74
C ASN A 42 2.21 -0.07 -0.89
N LEU A 43 1.52 1.06 -0.67
CA LEU A 43 0.18 1.09 -0.06
C LEU A 43 -0.83 0.28 -0.88
N PHE A 44 -0.90 0.52 -2.19
CA PHE A 44 -1.77 -0.20 -3.11
C PHE A 44 -1.50 -1.70 -3.07
N ARG A 45 -0.22 -2.08 -3.15
CA ARG A 45 0.22 -3.47 -3.14
C ARG A 45 -0.09 -4.16 -1.81
N ALA A 46 0.17 -3.51 -0.67
CA ALA A 46 -0.11 -4.07 0.66
C ALA A 46 -1.62 -4.29 0.84
N CYS A 47 -2.43 -3.30 0.48
CA CYS A 47 -3.88 -3.36 0.60
C CYS A 47 -4.48 -4.46 -0.29
N LYS A 48 -4.15 -4.46 -1.59
CA LYS A 48 -4.66 -5.44 -2.56
C LYS A 48 -4.32 -6.88 -2.16
N ASN A 49 -3.10 -7.12 -1.67
CA ASN A 49 -2.70 -8.46 -1.21
C ASN A 49 -3.41 -8.86 0.09
N SER A 50 -3.61 -7.92 1.03
CA SER A 50 -4.36 -8.13 2.27
C SER A 50 -5.80 -8.57 1.99
N GLU A 51 -6.49 -7.92 1.06
CA GLU A 51 -7.86 -8.27 0.68
C GLU A 51 -7.93 -9.61 -0.04
N ARG A 52 -7.03 -9.86 -1.00
CA ARG A 52 -6.95 -11.15 -1.72
C ARG A 52 -6.68 -12.32 -0.78
N ALA A 53 -5.88 -12.13 0.26
CA ALA A 53 -5.62 -13.19 1.24
C ALA A 53 -6.91 -13.66 1.94
N LYS A 54 -7.89 -12.77 2.13
CA LYS A 54 -9.20 -13.11 2.74
C LYS A 54 -10.07 -13.95 1.79
N THR A 55 -9.95 -13.73 0.48
CA THR A 55 -10.76 -14.42 -0.54
C THR A 55 -10.13 -15.71 -1.04
N TYR A 56 -8.80 -15.82 -1.04
CA TYR A 56 -8.12 -16.99 -1.59
C TYR A 56 -8.46 -18.29 -0.85
N ARG A 57 -8.51 -19.37 -1.63
CA ARG A 57 -8.71 -20.76 -1.20
C ARG A 57 -7.71 -21.65 -1.92
N GLY A 58 -7.32 -22.77 -1.33
CA GLY A 58 -6.36 -23.70 -1.92
C GLY A 58 -4.90 -23.24 -1.87
N GLY A 59 -4.06 -23.90 -2.66
CA GLY A 59 -2.62 -23.68 -2.66
C GLY A 59 -1.88 -24.63 -3.57
N ILE A 60 -0.55 -24.49 -3.59
CA ILE A 60 0.34 -25.36 -4.34
C ILE A 60 0.94 -26.37 -3.36
N ARG A 61 0.72 -27.66 -3.60
CA ARG A 61 1.27 -28.75 -2.78
C ARG A 61 2.79 -28.59 -2.67
N GLY A 62 3.29 -28.57 -1.44
CA GLY A 62 4.73 -28.40 -1.14
C GLY A 62 5.27 -26.97 -1.24
N ARG A 63 4.46 -25.96 -1.61
CA ARG A 63 4.87 -24.54 -1.61
C ARG A 63 4.09 -23.66 -0.65
N GLY A 64 2.84 -23.98 -0.36
CA GLY A 64 2.01 -23.24 0.58
C GLY A 64 0.64 -22.83 0.02
N SER A 65 -0.16 -22.18 0.86
CA SER A 65 -1.49 -21.70 0.49
C SER A 65 -1.42 -20.37 -0.27
N TYR A 66 -2.34 -20.13 -1.21
CA TYR A 66 -2.39 -18.83 -1.90
C TYR A 66 -2.65 -17.68 -0.92
N ARG A 67 -3.37 -17.95 0.17
CA ARG A 67 -3.58 -17.01 1.28
C ARG A 67 -2.26 -16.61 1.95
N SER A 68 -1.43 -17.59 2.30
CA SER A 68 -0.10 -17.35 2.89
C SER A 68 0.76 -16.54 1.93
N MET A 69 0.84 -16.94 0.66
CA MET A 69 1.62 -16.22 -0.35
C MET A 69 1.15 -14.76 -0.55
N ALA A 70 -0.15 -14.49 -0.40
CA ALA A 70 -0.68 -13.13 -0.44
C ALA A 70 -0.27 -12.32 0.81
N TYR A 71 -0.34 -12.91 2.01
CA TYR A 71 0.16 -12.25 3.21
C TYR A 71 1.68 -12.03 3.20
N ASP A 72 2.46 -12.94 2.61
CA ASP A 72 3.91 -12.76 2.45
C ASP A 72 4.19 -11.54 1.56
N ARG A 73 3.45 -11.40 0.45
CA ARG A 73 3.54 -10.22 -0.42
C ARG A 73 3.07 -8.93 0.25
N LYS A 74 2.05 -9.01 1.12
CA LYS A 74 1.64 -7.88 1.97
C LYS A 74 2.78 -7.47 2.89
N GLY A 75 3.41 -8.41 3.58
CA GLY A 75 4.55 -8.17 4.47
C GLY A 75 5.71 -7.51 3.73
N TRP A 76 6.09 -8.06 2.58
CA TRP A 76 7.14 -7.46 1.73
C TRP A 76 6.80 -6.03 1.27
N ALA A 77 5.55 -5.75 0.90
CA ALA A 77 5.13 -4.40 0.53
C ALA A 77 5.16 -3.43 1.73
N ILE A 78 4.82 -3.90 2.94
CA ILE A 78 4.94 -3.13 4.18
C ILE A 78 6.41 -2.82 4.49
N ASP A 79 7.31 -3.80 4.34
CA ASP A 79 8.74 -3.60 4.59
C ASP A 79 9.32 -2.54 3.64
N ASN A 80 8.97 -2.59 2.34
CA ASN A 80 9.35 -1.56 1.37
C ASN A 80 8.74 -0.19 1.70
N LEU A 81 7.46 -0.17 2.13
CA LEU A 81 6.77 1.06 2.54
C LEU A 81 7.49 1.71 3.72
N CYS A 82 7.91 0.94 4.72
CA CYS A 82 8.67 1.45 5.85
C CYS A 82 10.02 2.03 5.41
N SER A 83 10.69 1.38 4.45
CA SER A 83 11.96 1.88 3.92
C SER A 83 11.81 3.25 3.26
N VAL A 84 10.84 3.41 2.35
CA VAL A 84 10.64 4.69 1.63
C VAL A 84 10.11 5.78 2.58
N LEU A 85 9.27 5.44 3.56
CA LEU A 85 8.79 6.40 4.54
C LEU A 85 9.90 6.83 5.51
N ALA A 86 10.79 5.93 5.91
CA ALA A 86 11.93 6.29 6.75
C ALA A 86 12.86 7.31 6.08
N GLU A 87 12.97 7.27 4.75
CA GLU A 87 13.83 8.17 3.99
C GLU A 87 13.13 9.48 3.61
N HIS A 88 11.83 9.45 3.26
CA HIS A 88 11.16 10.57 2.61
C HIS A 88 9.93 11.11 3.33
N ALA A 89 9.44 10.48 4.41
CA ALA A 89 8.16 10.89 5.00
C ALA A 89 8.15 12.34 5.50
N GLU A 90 9.26 12.85 6.05
CA GLU A 90 9.37 14.25 6.47
C GLU A 90 9.24 15.20 5.27
N ALA A 91 9.96 14.94 4.18
CA ALA A 91 9.88 15.75 2.96
C ALA A 91 8.52 15.65 2.25
N LEU A 92 7.82 14.53 2.41
CA LEU A 92 6.48 14.29 1.86
C LEU A 92 5.35 14.74 2.80
N GLU A 93 5.68 15.24 4.00
CA GLU A 93 4.72 15.60 5.04
C GLU A 93 3.75 14.45 5.41
N ILE A 94 4.24 13.21 5.37
CA ILE A 94 3.47 12.00 5.71
C ILE A 94 3.73 11.62 7.16
N ALA A 95 2.71 11.77 8.02
CA ALA A 95 2.76 11.20 9.36
C ALA A 95 2.59 9.67 9.28
N TRP A 96 3.46 8.92 9.95
CA TRP A 96 3.41 7.46 9.95
C TRP A 96 4.10 6.88 11.17
N GLY A 97 3.85 5.60 11.44
CA GLY A 97 4.56 4.87 12.48
C GLY A 97 3.85 3.60 12.91
N TRP A 98 4.45 2.90 13.87
CA TRP A 98 3.93 1.66 14.43
C TRP A 98 3.17 1.88 15.73
N GLY A 99 1.99 1.31 15.85
CA GLY A 99 1.25 1.18 17.09
C GLY A 99 0.97 -0.28 17.43
N VAL A 100 0.27 -0.49 18.54
CA VAL A 100 -0.14 -1.81 19.02
C VAL A 100 -1.66 -1.87 19.13
N ASP A 101 -2.27 -2.88 18.51
CA ASP A 101 -3.67 -3.26 18.70
C ASP A 101 -3.74 -4.51 19.58
N CYS A 102 -4.09 -4.31 20.85
CA CYS A 102 -4.16 -5.40 21.83
C CYS A 102 -5.33 -6.36 21.60
N ASP A 103 -6.33 -5.99 20.78
CA ASP A 103 -7.50 -6.82 20.50
C ASP A 103 -7.24 -7.85 19.39
N THR A 104 -6.14 -7.71 18.64
CA THR A 104 -5.80 -8.59 17.52
C THR A 104 -4.64 -9.54 17.88
N THR A 105 -4.95 -10.64 18.56
CA THR A 105 -3.94 -11.65 18.95
C THR A 105 -3.19 -12.22 17.73
N GLY A 106 -1.85 -12.22 17.80
CA GLY A 106 -0.96 -12.74 16.75
C GLY A 106 -0.69 -11.78 15.58
N PHE A 107 -1.40 -10.66 15.49
CA PHE A 107 -1.18 -9.60 14.50
C PHE A 107 -1.30 -8.21 15.13
N ASN A 108 -0.82 -8.06 16.37
CA ASN A 108 -1.04 -6.87 17.19
C ASN A 108 -0.20 -5.66 16.76
N GLN A 109 0.75 -5.81 15.83
CA GLN A 109 1.57 -4.70 15.35
C GLN A 109 0.84 -4.02 14.20
N VAL A 110 0.61 -2.71 14.29
CA VAL A 110 -0.15 -1.96 13.30
C VAL A 110 0.70 -0.83 12.74
N LEU A 111 0.92 -0.83 11.44
CA LEU A 111 1.49 0.32 10.74
C LEU A 111 0.36 1.30 10.41
N TYR A 112 0.48 2.55 10.84
CA TYR A 112 -0.39 3.66 10.48
C TYR A 112 0.33 4.60 9.51
N VAL A 113 -0.40 5.09 8.50
CA VAL A 113 0.09 6.05 7.51
C VAL A 113 -1.02 7.06 7.22
N GLU A 114 -0.74 8.34 7.43
CA GLU A 114 -1.61 9.46 7.08
C GLU A 114 -1.33 9.91 5.65
N ILE A 115 -2.27 9.63 4.75
CA ILE A 115 -2.22 10.10 3.36
C ILE A 115 -3.29 11.17 3.15
N ALA A 116 -3.20 11.92 2.04
CA ALA A 116 -4.11 13.03 1.74
C ALA A 116 -5.61 12.64 1.71
N THR A 117 -5.91 11.36 1.50
CA THR A 117 -7.29 10.82 1.49
C THR A 117 -7.72 10.22 2.84
N GLY A 118 -6.91 10.39 3.88
CA GLY A 118 -7.14 9.96 5.26
C GLY A 118 -6.24 8.81 5.70
N GLN A 119 -6.30 8.49 7.00
CA GLN A 119 -5.45 7.46 7.61
C GLN A 119 -5.68 6.07 7.01
N VAL A 120 -4.62 5.29 6.83
CA VAL A 120 -4.71 3.87 6.51
C VAL A 120 -3.83 3.05 7.43
N SER A 121 -4.23 1.81 7.69
CA SER A 121 -3.52 0.94 8.62
C SER A 121 -3.39 -0.51 8.14
N PHE A 122 -2.31 -1.15 8.57
CA PHE A 122 -2.03 -2.55 8.26
C PHE A 122 -1.55 -3.32 9.49
N HIS A 123 -2.33 -4.30 9.92
CA HIS A 123 -1.87 -5.30 10.89
C HIS A 123 -0.76 -6.19 10.33
N SER A 124 0.22 -6.49 11.17
CA SER A 124 1.39 -7.31 10.88
C SER A 124 1.67 -8.23 12.07
N PRO A 125 2.18 -9.46 11.84
CA PRO A 125 2.60 -10.34 12.92
C PRO A 125 3.89 -9.86 13.62
N ARG A 126 4.63 -8.94 12.98
CA ARG A 126 5.88 -8.38 13.50
C ARG A 126 5.92 -6.86 13.30
N ARG A 127 6.60 -6.15 14.20
CA ARG A 127 6.91 -4.74 14.03
C ARG A 127 7.97 -4.60 12.96
N GLY A 128 7.76 -3.72 11.98
CA GLY A 128 8.78 -3.37 11.00
C GLY A 128 9.73 -2.28 11.50
N ALA A 129 10.57 -1.77 10.59
CA ALA A 129 11.39 -0.60 10.83
C ALA A 129 10.52 0.68 10.87
N GLY A 130 11.02 1.72 11.55
CA GLY A 130 10.35 3.02 11.64
C GLY A 130 9.97 3.43 13.06
N PRO A 131 9.44 4.65 13.21
CA PRO A 131 9.08 5.23 14.49
C PRO A 131 7.82 4.57 15.06
N ASP A 132 7.55 4.85 16.34
CA ASP A 132 6.23 4.62 16.91
C ASP A 132 5.25 5.68 16.39
N TYR A 133 4.00 5.29 16.18
CA TYR A 133 2.97 6.19 15.70
C TYR A 133 2.58 7.17 16.82
N ALA A 134 2.79 8.46 16.58
CA ALA A 134 2.49 9.50 17.56
C ALA A 134 1.01 9.93 17.56
N GLY A 135 0.25 9.56 16.52
CA GLY A 135 -1.17 9.89 16.39
C GLY A 135 -2.10 8.83 16.99
N GLU A 136 -3.39 9.09 16.87
CA GLU A 136 -4.44 8.14 17.24
C GLU A 136 -5.01 7.46 15.99
N TRP A 137 -5.54 6.24 16.15
CA TRP A 137 -6.30 5.61 15.08
C TRP A 137 -7.56 6.42 14.79
N ASP A 138 -7.84 6.72 13.53
CA ASP A 138 -8.99 7.55 13.11
C ASP A 138 -10.37 6.90 13.34
N GLY A 139 -10.40 5.65 13.81
CA GLY A 139 -11.63 4.89 14.09
C GLY A 139 -12.36 4.37 12.85
N VAL A 140 -11.88 4.66 11.64
CA VAL A 140 -12.59 4.34 10.39
C VAL A 140 -12.18 2.98 9.86
N ARG A 141 -13.13 2.04 9.85
CA ARG A 141 -12.92 0.67 9.35
C ARG A 141 -13.33 0.55 7.89
N GLY A 142 -12.61 -0.32 7.15
CA GLY A 142 -13.02 -0.75 5.80
C GLY A 142 -12.81 0.28 4.68
N GLN A 143 -12.21 1.44 4.96
CA GLN A 143 -12.01 2.50 3.96
C GLN A 143 -10.63 2.48 3.28
N ALA A 144 -9.72 1.62 3.71
CA ALA A 144 -8.33 1.63 3.23
C ALA A 144 -8.21 1.49 1.70
N SER A 145 -8.96 0.59 1.07
CA SER A 145 -8.91 0.39 -0.38
C SER A 145 -9.40 1.60 -1.16
N THR A 146 -10.51 2.21 -0.76
CA THR A 146 -11.02 3.45 -1.37
C THR A 146 -10.03 4.60 -1.18
N ARG A 147 -9.54 4.83 0.05
CA ARG A 147 -8.57 5.91 0.35
C ARG A 147 -7.32 5.76 -0.52
N ILE A 148 -6.76 4.56 -0.59
CA ILE A 148 -5.55 4.28 -1.36
C ILE A 148 -5.79 4.43 -2.87
N CYS A 149 -6.94 3.98 -3.39
CA CYS A 149 -7.25 4.15 -4.81
C CYS A 149 -7.41 5.63 -5.19
N CYS A 150 -8.08 6.43 -4.34
CA CYS A 150 -8.17 7.88 -4.55
C CYS A 150 -6.78 8.54 -4.52
N PHE A 151 -5.95 8.19 -3.52
CA PHE A 151 -4.60 8.72 -3.39
C PHE A 151 -3.71 8.40 -4.60
N VAL A 152 -3.76 7.14 -5.07
CA VAL A 152 -3.07 6.71 -6.30
C VAL A 152 -3.55 7.51 -7.51
N ALA A 153 -4.86 7.68 -7.68
CA ALA A 153 -5.41 8.45 -8.79
C ALA A 153 -5.01 9.93 -8.72
N ASP A 154 -4.93 10.51 -7.52
CA ASP A 154 -4.49 11.89 -7.33
C ASP A 154 -3.01 12.08 -7.69
N ILE A 155 -2.14 11.18 -7.27
CA ILE A 155 -0.70 11.21 -7.62
C ILE A 155 -0.48 11.15 -9.13
N LEU A 156 -1.29 10.37 -9.84
CA LEU A 156 -1.18 10.19 -11.28
C LEU A 156 -1.69 11.40 -12.10
N LYS A 157 -2.31 12.41 -11.46
CA LYS A 157 -2.68 13.67 -12.11
C LYS A 157 -1.50 14.62 -12.31
N PHE A 158 -0.43 14.48 -11.52
CA PHE A 158 0.74 15.33 -11.65
C PHE A 158 1.58 14.91 -12.86
N ALA A 159 2.69 15.59 -13.16
CA ALA A 159 3.66 15.15 -14.17
C ALA A 159 4.72 14.22 -13.52
N PRO A 160 5.42 13.37 -14.28
CA PRO A 160 6.53 12.59 -13.74
C PRO A 160 7.59 13.53 -13.16
N GLU A 161 8.26 13.10 -12.10
CA GLU A 161 9.35 13.89 -11.56
C GLU A 161 10.53 13.82 -12.55
N VAL A 162 10.90 14.97 -13.11
CA VAL A 162 12.06 15.04 -13.99
C VAL A 162 13.27 14.90 -13.08
N ALA A 163 14.01 13.80 -13.22
CA ALA A 163 15.31 13.67 -12.57
C ALA A 163 16.19 14.83 -13.05
N LEU A 164 16.39 15.83 -12.18
CA LEU A 164 17.42 16.83 -12.37
C LEU A 164 18.74 16.09 -12.21
N GLY A 165 19.37 15.79 -13.36
CA GLY A 165 20.67 15.13 -13.43
C GLY A 165 21.81 15.99 -12.90
#